data_AF-A0AAX1JFM6-F1
#
_entry.id   AF-A0AAX1JFM6-F1
#
_cell.length_a   1.000
_cell.length_b   1.000
_cell.length_c   1.000
_cell.angle_alpha   90.00
_cell.angle_beta   90.00
_cell.angle_gamma   90.00
#
_symmetry.space_group_name_H-M   'P 1'
#
loop_
_entity.id
_entity.type
_entity.pdbx_description
1 polymer ?
#
loop_
_entity_poly.entity_id
_entity_poly.type
_entity_poly.pdbx_seq_one_letter_code
_entity_poly.pdbx_strand_id
1 'polypeptide(L)'
;MAEDLPFAPGPFVRRLMCWAGVALLTTLCAIVLRDRLPLVQPLEIPITAAIATLALLATVQVFAGNLSGARLPSTIARYTSQSWQLDLAYAASVAMIGLAIWQPSQPTHGPWTLIRNWASNSALVIWTCALLIALLAVFRRVDASRAAAGFVTAQKRRARSTGRRVGRNQARAIEMTSLIESCAAIEIQPSAIAGAWDRSINATRRGIVLPSRRGLRRILASGPVRRGLRLRITAGLATTVNRYDTIAHAVPLRDQSVDTRWLRYTRNRIKIHRIRHIDDISSGAIALSKLSADLVASGDFGTAHQVAQTLTKFVNYHMSWTRSRRKAELRRWESREQLKAKRDNVLSMRESVLLSAAQSARDDSRVAPINPLLRDVLQIMTRSAVAASGPAVGVPEYVVRSLLAHSTHTELAVSMTTFAIPVDEVDSVTKLMSAIRILRLAALQSLEQQELTAFKLILDRAVEMAVEERFVTHLCDVVCDLTAYACRYGSDLALAGCVCLEKLLALPSSHGEGDARTRGAVQFWLVGAAALAVGAVSTAFHIARLVHQREWAAYMVVASKNADHLGVLASRSDLFGGYLGETPRDALATFGQLLEAYPGDGVNVSVASG
;
A
#
# COMPACT_ATOMS: atom_id res chain seq x y z
N MET A 1 -24.19 -14.50 8.92
CA MET A 1 -24.62 -14.69 7.52
C MET A 1 -25.91 -13.92 7.27
N ALA A 2 -25.87 -12.59 7.48
CA ALA A 2 -26.99 -11.67 7.25
C ALA A 2 -26.41 -10.25 7.06
N GLU A 3 -25.82 -9.98 5.90
CA GLU A 3 -25.36 -8.63 5.49
C GLU A 3 -25.47 -8.41 3.97
N ASP A 4 -26.23 -9.27 3.28
CA ASP A 4 -26.51 -9.14 1.85
C ASP A 4 -27.84 -8.42 1.63
N LEU A 5 -27.91 -7.14 2.00
CA LEU A 5 -28.94 -6.26 1.44
C LEU A 5 -28.51 -5.81 0.03
N PRO A 6 -29.35 -6.04 -1.00
CA PRO A 6 -29.04 -5.71 -2.37
C PRO A 6 -29.08 -4.19 -2.54
N PHE A 7 -28.08 -3.64 -3.25
CA PHE A 7 -28.01 -2.23 -3.68
C PHE A 7 -28.24 -1.17 -2.59
N ALA A 8 -27.16 -0.49 -2.17
CA ALA A 8 -27.36 0.88 -1.68
C ALA A 8 -28.00 1.67 -2.84
N PRO A 9 -29.23 2.20 -2.70
CA PRO A 9 -29.92 2.87 -3.80
C PRO A 9 -29.05 4.01 -4.33
N GLY A 10 -29.06 4.22 -5.65
CA GLY A 10 -28.41 5.39 -6.24
C GLY A 10 -28.93 6.69 -5.58
N PRO A 11 -28.19 7.80 -5.63
CA PRO A 11 -28.56 9.04 -4.93
C PRO A 11 -29.97 9.50 -5.28
N PHE A 12 -30.42 9.24 -6.50
CA PHE A 12 -31.80 9.49 -6.94
C PHE A 12 -32.84 8.63 -6.22
N VAL A 13 -32.67 7.31 -6.20
CA VAL A 13 -33.60 6.38 -5.53
C VAL A 13 -33.65 6.64 -4.03
N ARG A 14 -32.52 6.99 -3.42
CA ARG A 14 -32.45 7.39 -2.02
C ARG A 14 -33.26 8.65 -1.74
N ARG A 15 -33.11 9.69 -2.57
CA ARG A 15 -33.89 10.93 -2.46
C ARG A 15 -35.37 10.66 -2.61
N LEU A 16 -35.75 9.83 -3.58
CA LEU A 16 -37.15 9.47 -3.82
C LEU A 16 -37.75 8.69 -2.65
N MET A 17 -36.99 7.78 -2.03
CA MET A 17 -37.39 7.11 -0.79
C MET A 17 -37.51 8.08 0.39
N CYS A 18 -36.60 9.05 0.53
CA CYS A 18 -36.72 10.09 1.56
C CYS A 18 -37.95 10.98 1.33
N TRP A 19 -38.27 11.32 0.08
CA TRP A 19 -39.44 12.13 -0.27
C TRP A 19 -40.73 11.39 0.07
N ALA A 20 -40.85 10.13 -0.36
CA ALA A 20 -42.00 9.29 -0.05
C ALA A 20 -42.14 9.06 1.47
N GLY A 21 -41.02 8.79 2.16
CA GLY A 21 -41.01 8.59 3.60
C GLY A 21 -41.43 9.82 4.39
N VAL A 22 -40.93 11.01 4.03
CA VAL A 22 -41.32 12.27 4.69
C VAL A 22 -42.78 12.59 4.42
N ALA A 23 -43.26 12.45 3.18
CA ALA A 23 -44.67 12.69 2.86
C ALA A 23 -45.59 11.79 3.71
N LEU A 24 -45.29 10.49 3.78
CA LEU A 24 -46.07 9.52 4.56
C LEU A 24 -46.03 9.84 6.06
N LEU A 25 -44.86 10.18 6.60
CA LEU A 25 -44.68 10.54 8.00
C LEU A 25 -45.42 11.84 8.36
N THR A 26 -45.37 12.86 7.50
CA THR A 26 -46.13 14.11 7.70
C THR A 26 -47.63 13.88 7.69
N THR A 27 -48.14 13.00 6.82
CA THR A 27 -49.57 12.68 6.79
C THR A 27 -50.03 11.88 8.01
N LEU A 28 -49.24 10.90 8.46
CA LEU A 28 -49.53 10.14 9.68
C LEU A 28 -49.49 11.02 10.93
N CYS A 29 -48.46 11.86 11.06
CA CYS A 29 -48.37 12.81 12.16
C CYS A 29 -49.55 13.79 12.16
N ALA A 30 -49.99 14.26 11.00
CA ALA A 30 -51.14 15.15 10.90
C ALA A 30 -52.44 14.50 11.38
N ILE A 31 -52.67 13.24 11.04
CA ILE A 31 -53.85 12.48 11.48
C ILE A 31 -53.82 12.30 13.00
N VAL A 32 -52.69 11.84 13.55
CA VAL A 32 -52.55 11.60 14.99
C VAL A 32 -52.62 12.90 15.81
N LEU A 33 -51.97 13.97 15.35
CA LEU A 33 -51.97 15.27 16.05
C LEU A 33 -53.36 15.91 16.02
N ARG A 34 -54.10 15.80 14.91
CA ARG A 34 -55.49 16.25 14.83
C ARG A 34 -56.37 15.55 15.87
N ASP A 35 -56.25 14.23 15.99
CA ASP A 35 -57.08 13.44 16.91
C ASP A 35 -56.72 13.67 18.38
N ARG A 36 -55.46 14.02 18.68
CA ARG A 36 -54.95 14.22 20.04
C ARG A 36 -54.99 15.66 20.53
N LEU A 37 -55.00 16.65 19.64
CA LEU A 37 -54.96 18.08 19.96
C LEU A 37 -56.08 18.86 19.21
N PRO A 38 -57.36 18.53 19.44
CA PRO A 38 -58.47 19.15 18.71
C PRO A 38 -58.64 20.65 18.99
N LEU A 39 -58.10 21.15 20.10
CA LEU A 39 -58.20 22.53 20.54
C LEU A 39 -57.07 23.44 20.01
N VAL A 40 -56.02 22.86 19.42
CA VAL A 40 -54.86 23.62 18.92
C VAL A 40 -55.07 23.92 17.43
N GLN A 41 -55.08 25.20 17.08
CA GLN A 41 -55.16 25.60 15.68
C GLN A 41 -53.78 25.53 15.01
N PRO A 42 -53.62 24.76 13.92
CA PRO A 42 -52.35 24.67 13.20
C PRO A 42 -52.08 25.97 12.42
N LEU A 43 -50.83 26.45 12.49
CA LEU A 43 -50.35 27.58 11.67
C LEU A 43 -50.50 27.28 10.17
N GLU A 44 -50.96 28.28 9.42
CA GLU A 44 -50.91 28.26 7.97
C GLU A 44 -49.52 28.71 7.50
N ILE A 45 -48.83 27.84 6.75
CA ILE A 45 -47.51 28.13 6.21
C ILE A 45 -47.69 28.69 4.79
N PRO A 46 -47.42 29.99 4.56
CA PRO A 46 -47.56 30.57 3.22
C PRO A 46 -46.48 30.02 2.28
N ILE A 47 -46.77 30.03 0.98
CA ILE A 47 -45.84 29.59 -0.08
C ILE A 47 -44.51 30.35 0.02
N THR A 48 -44.53 31.65 0.37
CA THR A 48 -43.34 32.47 0.56
C THR A 48 -42.42 31.94 1.66
N ALA A 49 -42.98 31.52 2.80
CA ALA A 49 -42.23 30.91 3.89
C ALA A 49 -41.67 29.53 3.46
N ALA A 50 -42.45 28.72 2.76
CA ALA A 50 -42.00 27.42 2.27
C ALA A 50 -40.81 27.57 1.27
N ILE A 51 -40.88 28.53 0.35
CA ILE A 51 -39.77 28.85 -0.56
C ILE A 51 -38.55 29.37 0.21
N ALA A 52 -38.74 30.20 1.23
CA ALA A 52 -37.65 30.70 2.07
C ALA A 52 -36.90 29.56 2.78
N THR A 53 -37.59 28.51 3.24
CA THR A 53 -36.93 27.33 3.85
C THR A 53 -36.03 26.59 2.85
N LEU A 54 -36.45 26.52 1.58
CA LEU A 54 -35.67 25.88 0.51
C LEU A 54 -34.45 26.74 0.13
N ALA A 55 -34.61 28.06 0.07
CA ALA A 55 -33.50 29.00 -0.13
C ALA A 55 -32.47 28.90 1.01
N LEU A 56 -32.92 28.81 2.26
CA LEU A 56 -32.06 28.65 3.42
C LEU A 56 -31.30 27.31 3.41
N LEU A 57 -31.93 26.23 2.95
CA LEU A 57 -31.22 24.95 2.76
C LEU A 57 -30.15 25.04 1.67
N ALA A 58 -30.44 25.74 0.57
CA ALA A 58 -29.48 25.95 -0.50
C ALA A 58 -28.25 26.72 -0.01
N THR A 59 -28.44 27.78 0.79
CA THR A 59 -27.32 28.54 1.37
C THR A 59 -26.52 27.69 2.34
N VAL A 60 -27.16 26.91 3.22
CA VAL A 60 -26.48 25.98 4.13
C VAL A 60 -25.68 24.92 3.36
N GLN A 61 -26.20 24.40 2.24
CA GLN A 61 -25.48 23.43 1.42
C GLN A 61 -24.26 24.05 0.73
N VAL A 62 -24.37 25.27 0.19
CA VAL A 62 -23.24 26.00 -0.40
C VAL A 62 -22.18 26.29 0.67
N PHE A 63 -22.61 26.76 1.85
CA PHE A 63 -21.72 27.00 2.99
C PHE A 63 -21.00 25.72 3.42
N ALA A 64 -21.72 24.59 3.56
CA ALA A 64 -21.12 23.30 3.88
C ALA A 64 -20.13 22.82 2.81
N GLY A 65 -20.44 23.07 1.53
CA GLY A 65 -19.55 22.80 0.40
C GLY A 65 -18.25 23.62 0.48
N ASN A 66 -18.36 24.91 0.74
CA ASN A 66 -17.21 25.82 0.86
C ASN A 66 -16.36 25.49 2.10
N LEU A 67 -17.01 25.27 3.25
CA LEU A 67 -16.32 24.93 4.50
C LEU A 67 -15.57 23.60 4.39
N SER A 68 -16.19 22.58 3.78
CA SER A 68 -15.53 21.30 3.54
C SER A 68 -14.43 21.39 2.50
N GLY A 69 -14.62 22.13 1.41
CA GLY A 69 -13.61 22.35 0.38
C GLY A 69 -12.38 23.13 0.88
N ALA A 70 -12.57 24.03 1.85
CA ALA A 70 -11.48 24.78 2.47
C ALA A 70 -10.62 23.94 3.44
N ARG A 71 -11.22 22.94 4.10
CA ARG A 71 -10.56 22.17 5.18
C ARG A 71 -10.17 20.74 4.81
N LEU A 72 -10.77 20.17 3.77
CA LEU A 72 -10.59 18.76 3.40
C LEU A 72 -10.20 18.65 1.92
N PRO A 73 -9.39 17.63 1.55
CA PRO A 73 -9.14 17.31 0.15
C PRO A 73 -10.43 17.08 -0.63
N SER A 74 -10.45 17.49 -1.89
CA SER A 74 -11.64 17.55 -2.75
C SER A 74 -12.46 16.25 -2.80
N THR A 75 -11.84 15.08 -2.73
CA THR A 75 -12.52 13.77 -2.73
C THR A 75 -13.25 13.49 -1.42
N ILE A 76 -12.68 13.90 -0.28
CA ILE A 76 -13.29 13.76 1.06
C ILE A 76 -14.34 14.86 1.25
N ALA A 77 -14.04 16.10 0.84
CA ALA A 77 -14.95 17.24 0.90
C ALA A 77 -16.29 16.98 0.18
N ARG A 78 -16.23 16.38 -1.02
CA ARG A 78 -17.43 15.98 -1.78
C ARG A 78 -18.29 14.96 -1.04
N TYR A 79 -17.68 14.10 -0.24
CA TYR A 79 -18.42 13.12 0.57
C TYR A 79 -19.02 13.77 1.81
N THR A 80 -18.27 14.63 2.49
CA THR A 80 -18.73 15.29 3.72
C THR A 80 -19.85 16.29 3.47
N SER A 81 -19.89 16.93 2.30
CA SER A 81 -20.95 17.89 1.92
C SER A 81 -22.29 17.25 1.57
N GLN A 82 -22.33 15.93 1.27
CA GLN A 82 -23.55 15.21 0.96
C GLN A 82 -24.08 14.46 2.18
N SER A 83 -24.85 15.16 3.01
CA SER A 83 -25.48 14.58 4.21
C SER A 83 -26.90 14.12 3.91
N TRP A 84 -27.27 12.95 4.44
CA TRP A 84 -28.63 12.43 4.32
C TRP A 84 -29.64 13.27 5.11
N GLN A 85 -29.14 13.98 6.12
CA GLN A 85 -29.89 14.94 6.90
C GLN A 85 -30.34 16.13 6.03
N LEU A 86 -29.47 16.60 5.13
CA LEU A 86 -29.84 17.61 4.14
C LEU A 86 -30.86 17.05 3.14
N ASP A 87 -30.70 15.81 2.66
CA ASP A 87 -31.70 15.18 1.77
C ASP A 87 -33.09 15.10 2.45
N LEU A 88 -33.15 14.85 3.78
CA LEU A 88 -34.39 14.82 4.56
C LEU A 88 -34.99 16.22 4.76
N ALA A 89 -34.16 17.23 5.01
CA ALA A 89 -34.63 18.61 5.09
C ALA A 89 -35.15 19.11 3.72
N TYR A 90 -34.48 18.77 2.62
CA TYR A 90 -34.97 19.04 1.26
C TYR A 90 -36.32 18.36 1.01
N ALA A 91 -36.47 17.11 1.43
CA ALA A 91 -37.74 16.38 1.32
C ALA A 91 -38.87 17.11 2.08
N ALA A 92 -38.59 17.59 3.29
CA ALA A 92 -39.55 18.34 4.10
C ALA A 92 -39.91 19.70 3.47
N SER A 93 -38.94 20.43 2.91
CA SER A 93 -39.21 21.68 2.18
C SER A 93 -40.05 21.46 0.92
N VAL A 94 -39.78 20.40 0.15
CA VAL A 94 -40.60 20.04 -1.02
C VAL A 94 -42.02 19.65 -0.59
N ALA A 95 -42.17 18.92 0.51
CA ALA A 95 -43.48 18.58 1.07
C ALA A 95 -44.25 19.83 1.51
N MET A 96 -43.59 20.80 2.19
CA MET A 96 -44.21 22.08 2.55
C MET A 96 -44.67 22.87 1.32
N ILE A 97 -43.86 22.94 0.27
CA ILE A 97 -44.24 23.61 -0.99
C ILE A 97 -45.42 22.90 -1.64
N GLY A 98 -45.39 21.57 -1.73
CA GLY A 98 -46.49 20.78 -2.30
C GLY A 98 -47.80 20.98 -1.53
N LEU A 99 -47.73 21.00 -0.19
CA LEU A 99 -48.89 21.27 0.67
C LEU A 99 -49.38 22.72 0.58
N ALA A 100 -48.49 23.69 0.36
CA ALA A 100 -48.87 25.09 0.22
C ALA A 100 -49.52 25.40 -1.15
N ILE A 101 -49.12 24.68 -2.21
CA ILE A 101 -49.76 24.75 -3.54
C ILE A 101 -51.10 24.01 -3.54
N TRP A 102 -51.21 22.92 -2.77
CA TRP A 102 -52.45 22.15 -2.69
C TRP A 102 -53.53 22.93 -1.93
N GLN A 103 -54.46 23.49 -2.71
CA GLN A 103 -55.68 24.12 -2.20
C GLN A 103 -56.84 23.14 -2.36
N PRO A 104 -57.39 22.60 -1.25
CA PRO A 104 -58.59 21.79 -1.33
C PRO A 104 -59.75 22.67 -1.81
N SER A 105 -60.59 22.13 -2.70
CA SER A 105 -61.72 22.82 -3.35
C SER A 105 -62.89 23.18 -2.43
N GLN A 106 -62.77 22.92 -1.13
CA GLN A 106 -63.81 23.13 -0.11
C GLN A 106 -63.48 24.33 0.81
N PRO A 107 -64.48 24.96 1.43
CA PRO A 107 -64.33 26.22 2.17
C PRO A 107 -63.27 26.11 3.28
N THR A 108 -62.76 27.28 3.66
CA THR A 108 -61.62 27.58 4.57
C THR A 108 -61.58 26.83 5.92
N HIS A 109 -62.63 26.10 6.31
CA HIS A 109 -62.74 25.35 7.57
C HIS A 109 -63.08 23.85 7.41
N GLY A 110 -62.89 23.27 6.22
CA GLY A 110 -63.10 21.83 6.01
C GLY A 110 -62.07 20.92 6.72
N PRO A 111 -62.40 19.65 6.98
CA PRO A 111 -61.48 18.70 7.63
C PRO A 111 -60.16 18.52 6.85
N TRP A 112 -60.19 18.70 5.53
CA TRP A 112 -59.03 18.64 4.66
C TRP A 112 -58.07 19.83 4.78
N THR A 113 -58.57 21.05 5.03
CA THR A 113 -57.70 22.22 5.28
C THR A 113 -56.97 22.08 6.61
N LEU A 114 -57.64 21.51 7.62
CA LEU A 114 -57.07 21.25 8.93
C LEU A 114 -55.97 20.18 8.87
N ILE A 115 -56.20 19.06 8.15
CA ILE A 115 -55.18 18.02 7.92
C ILE A 115 -53.98 18.61 7.16
N ARG A 116 -54.22 19.44 6.13
CA ARG A 116 -53.15 20.12 5.38
C ARG A 116 -52.26 20.96 6.29
N ASN A 117 -52.86 21.79 7.14
CA ASN A 117 -52.10 22.69 8.02
C ASN A 117 -51.34 21.92 9.10
N TRP A 118 -51.90 20.85 9.67
CA TRP A 118 -51.16 19.95 10.57
C TRP A 118 -50.02 19.20 9.87
N ALA A 119 -50.21 18.76 8.62
CA ALA A 119 -49.16 18.14 7.83
C ALA A 119 -48.03 19.12 7.52
N SER A 120 -48.37 20.37 7.21
CA SER A 120 -47.41 21.45 6.96
C SER A 120 -46.59 21.79 8.21
N ASN A 121 -47.23 21.90 9.38
CA ASN A 121 -46.52 22.10 10.66
C ASN A 121 -45.65 20.92 11.05
N SER A 122 -46.13 19.68 10.81
CA SER A 122 -45.32 18.48 11.01
C SER A 122 -44.09 18.50 10.10
N ALA A 123 -44.24 18.90 8.84
CA ALA A 123 -43.13 19.05 7.90
C ALA A 123 -42.15 20.15 8.35
N LEU A 124 -42.64 21.26 8.90
CA LEU A 124 -41.81 22.33 9.46
C LEU A 124 -40.99 21.84 10.67
N VAL A 125 -41.60 21.10 11.60
CA VAL A 125 -40.89 20.52 12.76
C VAL A 125 -39.84 19.50 12.31
N ILE A 126 -40.19 18.64 11.35
CA ILE A 126 -39.22 17.71 10.75
C ILE A 126 -38.09 18.49 10.09
N TRP A 127 -38.39 19.57 9.37
CA TRP A 127 -37.40 20.43 8.73
C TRP A 127 -36.47 21.11 9.74
N THR A 128 -36.99 21.72 10.81
CA THR A 128 -36.16 22.39 11.82
C THR A 128 -35.25 21.40 12.54
N CYS A 129 -35.78 20.25 12.97
CA CYS A 129 -34.99 19.19 13.58
C CYS A 129 -33.93 18.65 12.59
N ALA A 130 -34.32 18.40 11.33
CA ALA A 130 -33.40 17.92 10.31
C ALA A 130 -32.28 18.93 10.01
N LEU A 131 -32.61 20.22 9.94
CA LEU A 131 -31.65 21.30 9.72
C LEU A 131 -30.67 21.42 10.89
N LEU A 132 -31.15 21.39 12.13
CA LEU A 132 -30.31 21.51 13.33
C LEU A 132 -29.36 20.31 13.44
N ILE A 133 -29.86 19.10 13.20
CA ILE A 133 -29.03 17.89 13.13
C ILE A 133 -28.06 17.97 11.95
N ALA A 134 -28.48 18.50 10.80
CA ALA A 134 -27.62 18.66 9.62
C ALA A 134 -26.48 19.64 9.89
N LEU A 135 -26.73 20.79 10.52
CA LEU A 135 -25.71 21.77 10.89
C LEU A 135 -24.70 21.15 11.88
N LEU A 136 -25.19 20.51 12.95
CA LEU A 136 -24.32 19.79 13.90
C LEU A 136 -23.51 18.69 13.20
N ALA A 137 -24.12 17.95 12.29
CA ALA A 137 -23.45 16.92 11.51
C ALA A 137 -22.41 17.49 10.54
N VAL A 138 -22.66 18.65 9.91
CA VAL A 138 -21.70 19.33 9.04
C VAL A 138 -20.48 19.76 9.85
N PHE A 139 -20.67 20.43 11.00
CA PHE A 139 -19.55 20.83 11.86
C PHE A 139 -18.73 19.61 12.34
N ARG A 140 -19.40 18.55 12.83
CA ARG A 140 -18.71 17.31 13.26
C ARG A 140 -18.06 16.52 12.12
N ARG A 141 -18.53 16.69 10.87
CA ARG A 141 -17.94 16.03 9.67
C ARG A 141 -16.84 16.85 9.02
N VAL A 142 -16.66 18.09 9.44
CA VAL A 142 -15.52 18.93 9.05
C VAL A 142 -14.31 18.63 9.92
N ASP A 143 -14.48 17.98 11.08
CA ASP A 143 -13.37 17.38 11.85
C ASP A 143 -12.64 16.33 10.98
N ALA A 144 -11.35 16.56 10.71
CA ALA A 144 -10.59 15.76 9.75
C ALA A 144 -10.56 14.25 10.07
N SER A 145 -10.44 13.88 11.36
CA SER A 145 -10.41 12.48 11.78
C SER A 145 -11.77 11.78 11.59
N ARG A 146 -12.88 12.46 11.92
CA ARG A 146 -14.24 11.94 11.71
C ARG A 146 -14.59 11.89 10.23
N ALA A 147 -14.18 12.88 9.45
CA ALA A 147 -14.33 12.91 8.00
C ALA A 147 -13.64 11.70 7.34
N ALA A 148 -12.39 11.44 7.72
CA ALA A 148 -11.61 10.31 7.24
C ALA A 148 -12.27 8.96 7.59
N ALA A 149 -12.68 8.78 8.85
CA ALA A 149 -13.36 7.56 9.30
C ALA A 149 -14.72 7.35 8.57
N GLY A 150 -15.50 8.41 8.43
CA GLY A 150 -16.78 8.40 7.71
C GLY A 150 -16.61 8.10 6.22
N PHE A 151 -15.57 8.64 5.58
CA PHE A 151 -15.25 8.35 4.19
C PHE A 151 -14.85 6.88 4.01
N VAL A 152 -13.95 6.37 4.85
CA VAL A 152 -13.48 4.98 4.77
C VAL A 152 -14.63 3.99 4.96
N THR A 153 -15.50 4.21 5.96
CA THR A 153 -16.65 3.34 6.20
C THR A 153 -17.58 3.25 5.00
N ALA A 154 -17.88 4.37 4.32
CA ALA A 154 -18.67 4.36 3.09
C ALA A 154 -17.97 3.66 1.92
N GLN A 155 -16.64 3.72 1.85
CA GLN A 155 -15.87 3.09 0.77
C GLN A 155 -15.56 1.60 1.00
N LYS A 156 -15.74 1.06 2.21
CA LYS A 156 -15.40 -0.35 2.55
C LYS A 156 -15.97 -1.36 1.55
N ARG A 157 -17.26 -1.27 1.20
CA ARG A 157 -17.90 -2.23 0.26
C ARG A 157 -17.25 -2.17 -1.12
N ARG A 158 -16.97 -0.96 -1.62
CA ARG A 158 -16.28 -0.76 -2.90
C ARG A 158 -14.85 -1.28 -2.83
N ALA A 159 -14.10 -0.93 -1.78
CA ALA A 159 -12.74 -1.41 -1.53
C ALA A 159 -12.63 -2.94 -1.50
N ARG A 160 -13.57 -3.62 -0.83
CA ARG A 160 -13.69 -5.09 -0.84
C ARG A 160 -13.93 -5.64 -2.24
N SER A 161 -14.89 -5.06 -2.96
CA SER A 161 -15.25 -5.53 -4.30
C SER A 161 -14.10 -5.37 -5.31
N THR A 162 -13.38 -4.25 -5.23
CA THR A 162 -12.22 -3.95 -6.07
C THR A 162 -11.03 -4.82 -5.66
N GLY A 163 -10.75 -4.98 -4.37
CA GLY A 163 -9.68 -5.86 -3.88
C GLY A 163 -9.86 -7.30 -4.34
N ARG A 164 -11.10 -7.82 -4.29
CA ARG A 164 -11.42 -9.13 -4.88
C ARG A 164 -11.12 -9.19 -6.39
N ARG A 165 -11.37 -8.12 -7.15
CA ARG A 165 -11.07 -8.09 -8.59
C ARG A 165 -9.57 -8.05 -8.86
N VAL A 166 -8.83 -7.23 -8.10
CA VAL A 166 -7.36 -7.15 -8.17
C VAL A 166 -6.74 -8.50 -7.84
N GLY A 167 -7.17 -9.15 -6.75
CA GLY A 167 -6.65 -10.47 -6.35
C GLY A 167 -6.88 -11.56 -7.40
N ARG A 168 -8.04 -11.53 -8.10
CA ARG A 168 -8.27 -12.43 -9.26
C ARG A 168 -7.32 -12.15 -10.41
N ASN A 169 -7.05 -10.88 -10.70
CA ASN A 169 -6.17 -10.50 -11.81
C ASN A 169 -4.72 -10.84 -11.48
N GLN A 170 -4.27 -10.66 -10.24
CA GLN A 170 -2.96 -11.10 -9.77
C GLN A 170 -2.81 -12.62 -9.91
N ALA A 171 -3.78 -13.41 -9.45
CA ALA A 171 -3.75 -14.87 -9.60
C ALA A 171 -3.68 -15.29 -11.08
N ARG A 172 -4.48 -14.66 -11.95
CA ARG A 172 -4.44 -14.91 -13.39
C ARG A 172 -3.12 -14.49 -14.05
N ALA A 173 -2.48 -13.44 -13.56
CA ALA A 173 -1.16 -13.04 -14.03
C ALA A 173 -0.12 -14.09 -13.66
N ILE A 174 -0.13 -14.59 -12.42
CA ILE A 174 0.76 -15.68 -11.99
C ILE A 174 0.55 -16.93 -12.86
N GLU A 175 -0.71 -17.33 -13.11
CA GLU A 175 -1.04 -18.41 -14.06
C GLU A 175 -0.52 -18.11 -15.47
N MET A 176 -0.58 -16.86 -15.92
CA MET A 176 -0.15 -16.49 -17.26
C MET A 176 1.37 -16.45 -17.40
N THR A 177 2.09 -16.00 -16.37
CA THR A 177 3.55 -15.99 -16.34
C THR A 177 4.08 -17.41 -16.51
N SER A 178 3.55 -18.38 -15.74
CA SER A 178 3.99 -19.79 -15.85
C SER A 178 3.72 -20.39 -17.23
N LEU A 179 2.61 -19.99 -17.88
CA LEU A 179 2.32 -20.40 -19.25
C LEU A 179 3.23 -19.75 -20.28
N ILE A 180 3.63 -18.48 -20.08
CA ILE A 180 4.52 -17.77 -21.00
C ILE A 180 5.96 -18.28 -20.88
N GLU A 181 6.43 -18.55 -19.67
CA GLU A 181 7.77 -19.14 -19.43
C GLU A 181 7.95 -20.48 -20.17
N SER A 182 6.87 -21.24 -20.36
CA SER A 182 6.90 -22.48 -21.16
C SER A 182 6.94 -22.28 -22.68
N CYS A 183 6.91 -21.03 -23.18
CA CYS A 183 6.75 -20.71 -24.59
C CYS A 183 7.87 -19.82 -25.13
N ALA A 184 8.74 -20.37 -25.99
CA ALA A 184 9.88 -19.63 -26.56
C ALA A 184 9.50 -18.42 -27.45
N ALA A 185 8.26 -18.35 -27.94
CA ALA A 185 7.81 -17.27 -28.83
C ALA A 185 7.33 -16.02 -28.08
N ILE A 186 7.11 -16.10 -26.77
CA ILE A 186 6.66 -14.98 -25.94
C ILE A 186 7.62 -14.81 -24.76
N GLU A 187 8.12 -13.61 -24.56
CA GLU A 187 9.02 -13.28 -23.45
C GLU A 187 8.40 -12.15 -22.61
N ILE A 188 8.59 -12.17 -21.30
CA ILE A 188 8.26 -11.04 -20.42
C ILE A 188 9.58 -10.40 -20.02
N GLN A 189 9.82 -9.17 -20.44
CA GLN A 189 11.04 -8.45 -20.12
C GLN A 189 10.71 -6.98 -19.84
N PRO A 190 10.95 -6.47 -18.63
CA PRO A 190 10.44 -5.17 -18.19
C PRO A 190 11.13 -3.96 -18.85
N SER A 191 12.24 -4.15 -19.57
CA SER A 191 13.00 -3.08 -20.21
C SER A 191 12.98 -3.18 -21.74
N ALA A 192 12.87 -2.02 -22.39
CA ALA A 192 13.15 -1.90 -23.82
C ALA A 192 14.67 -2.02 -24.03
N ILE A 193 15.08 -2.73 -25.08
CA ILE A 193 16.50 -2.85 -25.44
C ILE A 193 16.82 -1.69 -26.40
N ALA A 194 17.66 -0.76 -25.97
CA ALA A 194 18.09 0.35 -26.81
C ALA A 194 18.74 -0.17 -28.09
N GLY A 195 18.32 0.37 -29.24
CA GLY A 195 18.84 -0.04 -30.56
C GLY A 195 18.27 -1.35 -31.11
N ALA A 196 17.35 -2.03 -30.42
CA ALA A 196 16.69 -3.21 -30.98
C ALA A 196 15.78 -2.84 -32.17
N TRP A 197 15.86 -3.61 -33.25
CA TRP A 197 14.90 -3.55 -34.36
C TRP A 197 13.56 -4.16 -33.95
N ASP A 198 12.86 -3.50 -33.03
CA ASP A 198 11.55 -3.92 -32.56
C ASP A 198 10.45 -2.92 -32.96
N ARG A 199 9.20 -3.39 -32.99
CA ARG A 199 8.03 -2.54 -33.24
C ARG A 199 7.16 -2.50 -31.99
N SER A 200 6.96 -1.30 -31.45
CA SER A 200 6.16 -1.09 -30.26
C SER A 200 4.66 -1.35 -30.49
N ILE A 201 4.03 -1.93 -29.49
CA ILE A 201 2.60 -2.11 -29.37
C ILE A 201 2.17 -1.30 -28.17
N ASN A 202 1.38 -0.25 -28.41
CA ASN A 202 1.00 0.70 -27.38
C ASN A 202 -0.42 0.46 -26.87
N ALA A 203 -0.63 0.82 -25.60
CA ALA A 203 -1.92 0.78 -24.95
C ALA A 203 -2.90 1.75 -25.61
N THR A 204 -4.11 1.26 -25.91
CA THR A 204 -5.18 2.11 -26.47
C THR A 204 -5.91 2.91 -25.39
N ARG A 205 -5.81 2.48 -24.12
CA ARG A 205 -6.52 3.07 -22.99
C ARG A 205 -5.80 2.75 -21.69
N ARG A 206 -6.08 3.54 -20.65
CA ARG A 206 -5.66 3.23 -19.28
C ARG A 206 -6.37 1.97 -18.75
N GLY A 207 -5.64 1.14 -18.02
CA GLY A 207 -6.18 -0.03 -17.34
C GLY A 207 -5.11 -1.05 -17.00
N ILE A 208 -5.52 -2.30 -16.80
CA ILE A 208 -4.63 -3.39 -16.43
C ILE A 208 -4.29 -4.25 -17.64
N VAL A 209 -3.00 -4.44 -17.90
CA VAL A 209 -2.52 -5.35 -18.94
C VAL A 209 -2.62 -6.77 -18.41
N LEU A 210 -3.50 -7.57 -19.01
CA LEU A 210 -3.60 -8.98 -18.67
C LEU A 210 -4.10 -9.75 -19.90
N PRO A 211 -3.19 -10.36 -20.69
CA PRO A 211 -3.59 -11.11 -21.86
C PRO A 211 -4.43 -12.32 -21.45
N SER A 212 -5.32 -12.73 -22.35
CA SER A 212 -6.11 -13.95 -22.15
C SER A 212 -5.42 -15.15 -22.80
N ARG A 213 -5.54 -16.34 -22.19
CA ARG A 213 -4.97 -17.59 -22.74
C ARG A 213 -5.42 -17.85 -24.18
N ARG A 214 -6.70 -17.62 -24.47
CA ARG A 214 -7.26 -17.72 -25.84
C ARG A 214 -6.66 -16.69 -26.79
N GLY A 215 -6.40 -15.48 -26.30
CA GLY A 215 -5.77 -14.40 -27.07
C GLY A 215 -4.33 -14.75 -27.44
N LEU A 216 -3.53 -15.19 -26.46
CA LEU A 216 -2.14 -15.61 -26.71
C LEU A 216 -2.07 -16.81 -27.65
N ARG A 217 -2.90 -17.85 -27.46
CA ARG A 217 -2.96 -18.99 -28.39
C ARG A 217 -3.23 -18.57 -29.84
N ARG A 218 -4.09 -17.57 -30.04
CA ARG A 218 -4.37 -17.02 -31.37
C ARG A 218 -3.19 -16.23 -31.95
N ILE A 219 -2.45 -15.51 -31.10
CA ILE A 219 -1.21 -14.84 -31.52
C ILE A 219 -0.16 -15.88 -31.92
N LEU A 220 0.04 -16.91 -31.09
CA LEU A 220 0.97 -18.01 -31.36
C LEU A 220 0.62 -18.79 -32.64
N ALA A 221 -0.67 -18.94 -32.93
CA ALA A 221 -1.14 -19.58 -34.16
C ALA A 221 -1.00 -18.70 -35.41
N SER A 222 -0.66 -17.41 -35.27
CA SER A 222 -0.57 -16.50 -36.41
C SER A 222 0.64 -16.78 -37.30
N GLY A 223 0.48 -16.60 -38.61
CA GLY A 223 1.53 -16.82 -39.61
C GLY A 223 2.87 -16.14 -39.29
N PRO A 224 2.88 -14.85 -38.85
CA PRO A 224 4.14 -14.17 -38.50
C PRO A 224 4.89 -14.83 -37.35
N VAL A 225 4.20 -15.28 -36.30
CA VAL A 225 4.83 -15.95 -35.14
C VAL A 225 5.37 -17.33 -35.54
N ARG A 226 4.62 -18.08 -36.37
CA ARG A 226 5.10 -19.36 -36.93
C ARG A 226 6.35 -19.21 -37.79
N ARG A 227 6.57 -18.05 -38.40
CA ARG A 227 7.78 -17.71 -39.18
C ARG A 227 8.93 -17.17 -38.32
N GLY A 228 8.79 -17.15 -36.99
CA GLY A 228 9.86 -16.76 -36.06
C GLY A 228 9.70 -15.40 -35.38
N LEU A 229 8.61 -14.66 -35.62
CA LEU A 229 8.33 -13.40 -34.92
C LEU A 229 8.09 -13.66 -33.44
N ARG A 230 8.82 -12.99 -32.56
CA ARG A 230 8.66 -13.09 -31.11
C ARG A 230 7.86 -11.91 -30.57
N LEU A 231 7.13 -12.14 -29.49
CA LEU A 231 6.40 -11.11 -28.76
C LEU A 231 7.06 -10.90 -27.40
N ARG A 232 7.62 -9.72 -27.18
CA ARG A 232 8.13 -9.32 -25.86
C ARG A 232 7.11 -8.46 -25.16
N ILE A 233 6.58 -8.92 -24.03
CA ILE A 233 5.66 -8.15 -23.19
C ILE A 233 6.50 -7.33 -22.22
N THR A 234 6.48 -6.01 -22.37
CA THR A 234 7.23 -5.08 -21.53
C THR A 234 6.42 -4.57 -20.36
N ALA A 235 5.10 -4.42 -20.53
CA ALA A 235 4.24 -4.15 -19.39
C ALA A 235 4.15 -5.38 -18.49
N GLY A 236 4.49 -5.23 -17.20
CA GLY A 236 4.32 -6.29 -16.21
C GLY A 236 2.88 -6.82 -16.22
N LEU A 237 2.70 -8.13 -16.08
CA LEU A 237 1.36 -8.73 -16.07
C LEU A 237 0.55 -8.25 -14.86
N ALA A 238 -0.73 -7.99 -15.07
CA ALA A 238 -1.64 -7.38 -14.10
C ALA A 238 -1.18 -6.02 -13.52
N THR A 239 -0.25 -5.32 -14.19
CA THR A 239 0.12 -3.94 -13.83
C THR A 239 -0.79 -2.91 -14.51
N THR A 240 -0.87 -1.72 -13.91
CA THR A 240 -1.59 -0.58 -14.47
C THR A 240 -0.74 0.13 -15.51
N VAL A 241 -1.31 0.35 -16.70
CA VAL A 241 -0.71 1.16 -17.78
C VAL A 241 -1.63 2.31 -18.14
N ASN A 242 -1.05 3.42 -18.57
CA ASN A 242 -1.75 4.57 -19.13
C ASN A 242 -2.02 4.37 -20.63
N ARG A 243 -2.76 5.31 -21.21
CA ARG A 243 -2.95 5.36 -22.66
C ARG A 243 -1.61 5.73 -23.31
N TYR A 244 -1.29 5.05 -24.41
CA TYR A 244 -0.05 5.20 -25.19
C TYR A 244 1.22 4.59 -24.57
N ASP A 245 1.18 4.12 -23.33
CA ASP A 245 2.28 3.33 -22.77
C ASP A 245 2.55 2.10 -23.64
N THR A 246 3.83 1.79 -23.86
CA THR A 246 4.23 0.59 -24.59
C THR A 246 3.93 -0.63 -23.75
N ILE A 247 3.08 -1.54 -24.26
CA ILE A 247 2.68 -2.75 -23.55
C ILE A 247 3.46 -3.98 -23.99
N ALA A 248 3.95 -3.99 -25.22
CA ALA A 248 4.72 -5.06 -25.79
C ALA A 248 5.52 -4.57 -27.01
N HIS A 249 6.50 -5.35 -27.43
CA HIS A 249 7.28 -5.16 -28.64
C HIS A 249 7.21 -6.41 -29.50
N ALA A 250 7.07 -6.22 -30.81
CA ALA A 250 7.23 -7.27 -31.81
C ALA A 250 8.70 -7.34 -32.20
N VAL A 251 9.32 -8.50 -31.99
CA VAL A 251 10.75 -8.74 -32.26
C VAL A 251 10.86 -9.66 -33.47
N PRO A 252 11.09 -9.10 -34.68
CA PRO A 252 11.24 -9.87 -35.91
C PRO A 252 12.51 -10.71 -35.92
N LEU A 253 12.47 -11.84 -36.63
CA LEU A 253 13.69 -12.53 -37.06
C LEU A 253 14.38 -11.71 -38.16
N ARG A 254 15.69 -11.93 -38.40
CA ARG A 254 16.41 -11.27 -39.51
C ARG A 254 15.60 -11.39 -40.81
N ASP A 255 15.43 -10.27 -41.51
CA ASP A 255 14.70 -10.12 -42.78
C ASP A 255 13.16 -10.28 -42.72
N GLN A 256 12.57 -10.39 -41.52
CA GLN A 256 11.12 -10.46 -41.35
C GLN A 256 10.47 -9.07 -41.20
N SER A 257 9.54 -8.72 -42.09
CA SER A 257 8.76 -7.48 -41.95
C SER A 257 7.59 -7.63 -40.97
N VAL A 258 7.36 -6.61 -40.15
CA VAL A 258 6.25 -6.56 -39.20
C VAL A 258 5.14 -5.66 -39.76
N ASP A 259 4.05 -6.28 -40.20
CA ASP A 259 2.89 -5.56 -40.72
C ASP A 259 2.10 -4.84 -39.59
N THR A 260 1.70 -3.59 -39.87
CA THR A 260 0.78 -2.81 -39.02
C THR A 260 -0.54 -3.52 -38.73
N ARG A 261 -1.01 -4.40 -39.63
CA ARG A 261 -2.21 -5.23 -39.40
C ARG A 261 -1.98 -6.23 -38.27
N TRP A 262 -0.81 -6.86 -38.24
CA TRP A 262 -0.46 -7.79 -37.17
C TRP A 262 -0.28 -7.07 -35.83
N LEU A 263 0.35 -5.88 -35.81
CA LEU A 263 0.45 -5.06 -34.59
C LEU A 263 -0.94 -4.72 -34.03
N ARG A 264 -1.89 -4.31 -34.89
CA ARG A 264 -3.29 -4.06 -34.51
C ARG A 264 -3.98 -5.33 -34.00
N TYR A 265 -3.76 -6.45 -34.67
CA TYR A 265 -4.30 -7.76 -34.27
C TYR A 265 -3.82 -8.16 -32.87
N THR A 266 -2.51 -8.12 -32.63
CA THR A 266 -1.88 -8.47 -31.35
C THR A 266 -2.33 -7.55 -30.24
N ARG A 267 -2.36 -6.22 -30.48
CA ARG A 267 -2.87 -5.22 -29.54
C ARG A 267 -4.30 -5.53 -29.07
N ASN A 268 -5.18 -5.90 -29.98
CA ASN A 268 -6.59 -6.23 -29.66
C ASN A 268 -6.72 -7.55 -28.85
N ARG A 269 -5.69 -8.39 -28.83
CA ARG A 269 -5.67 -9.68 -28.13
C ARG A 269 -5.00 -9.64 -26.75
N ILE A 270 -3.99 -8.76 -26.56
CA ILE A 270 -3.36 -8.53 -25.25
C ILE A 270 -4.34 -7.90 -24.25
N LYS A 271 -5.43 -7.26 -24.72
CA LYS A 271 -6.60 -6.77 -23.95
C LYS A 271 -6.26 -6.02 -22.65
N ILE A 272 -6.50 -4.71 -22.65
CA ILE A 272 -6.41 -3.88 -21.44
C ILE A 272 -7.75 -3.94 -20.70
N HIS A 273 -7.74 -4.43 -19.46
CA HIS A 273 -8.91 -4.56 -18.61
C HIS A 273 -9.13 -3.30 -17.78
N ARG A 274 -10.30 -2.68 -17.89
CA ARG A 274 -10.66 -1.56 -17.01
C ARG A 274 -11.11 -2.13 -15.66
N ILE A 275 -10.39 -1.83 -14.59
CA ILE A 275 -10.93 -2.04 -13.24
C ILE A 275 -11.74 -0.80 -12.87
N ARG A 276 -13.07 -0.93 -12.87
CA ARG A 276 -13.95 0.12 -12.33
C ARG A 276 -13.60 0.38 -10.86
N HIS A 277 -13.52 1.65 -10.47
CA HIS A 277 -13.30 2.15 -9.11
C HIS A 277 -11.91 1.95 -8.48
N ILE A 278 -10.93 1.38 -9.19
CA ILE A 278 -9.56 1.32 -8.62
C ILE A 278 -8.96 2.71 -8.46
N ASP A 279 -9.17 3.57 -9.46
CA ASP A 279 -8.73 4.95 -9.43
C ASP A 279 -9.47 5.76 -8.36
N ASP A 280 -10.75 5.47 -8.12
CA ASP A 280 -11.53 6.14 -7.06
C ASP A 280 -11.00 5.78 -5.67
N ILE A 281 -10.63 4.51 -5.46
CA ILE A 281 -10.10 4.01 -4.19
C ILE A 281 -8.68 4.52 -3.96
N SER A 282 -7.83 4.51 -4.98
CA SER A 282 -6.47 5.07 -4.88
C SER A 282 -6.52 6.58 -4.65
N SER A 283 -7.36 7.32 -5.38
CA SER A 283 -7.56 8.76 -5.15
C SER A 283 -8.05 9.05 -3.73
N GLY A 284 -8.90 8.19 -3.17
CA GLY A 284 -9.34 8.29 -1.78
C GLY A 284 -8.20 8.07 -0.78
N ALA A 285 -7.35 7.07 -1.00
CA ALA A 285 -6.19 6.82 -0.14
C ALA A 285 -5.14 7.93 -0.24
N ILE A 286 -4.84 8.40 -1.46
CA ILE A 286 -3.95 9.54 -1.72
C ILE A 286 -4.46 10.80 -1.02
N ALA A 287 -5.77 11.04 -1.05
CA ALA A 287 -6.37 12.15 -0.34
C ALA A 287 -6.24 12.04 1.18
N LEU A 288 -6.35 10.83 1.75
CA LEU A 288 -6.09 10.61 3.18
C LEU A 288 -4.61 10.81 3.53
N SER A 289 -3.69 10.35 2.67
CA SER A 289 -2.25 10.63 2.82
C SER A 289 -1.98 12.13 2.81
N LYS A 290 -2.54 12.85 1.83
CA LYS A 290 -2.42 14.31 1.75
C LYS A 290 -3.00 15.00 2.98
N LEU A 291 -4.21 14.63 3.40
CA LEU A 291 -4.83 15.18 4.61
C LEU A 291 -3.94 14.97 5.85
N SER A 292 -3.34 13.78 6.00
CA SER A 292 -2.44 13.53 7.12
C SER A 292 -1.18 14.41 7.06
N ALA A 293 -0.62 14.64 5.87
CA ALA A 293 0.54 15.50 5.68
C ALA A 293 0.21 16.98 5.95
N ASP A 294 -0.94 17.46 5.45
CA ASP A 294 -1.42 18.83 5.66
C ASP A 294 -1.65 19.10 7.18
N LEU A 295 -2.20 18.14 7.92
CA LEU A 295 -2.40 18.25 9.38
C LEU A 295 -1.08 18.26 10.17
N VAL A 296 -0.09 17.49 9.72
CA VAL A 296 1.25 17.54 10.30
C VAL A 296 1.89 18.90 10.06
N ALA A 297 1.75 19.44 8.85
CA ALA A 297 2.27 20.77 8.51
C ALA A 297 1.59 21.88 9.34
N SER A 298 0.32 21.71 9.72
CA SER A 298 -0.38 22.64 10.62
C SER A 298 -0.12 22.41 12.11
N GLY A 299 0.70 21.43 12.49
CA GLY A 299 1.05 21.13 13.88
C GLY A 299 0.02 20.29 14.66
N ASP A 300 -1.01 19.76 14.00
CA ASP A 300 -2.02 18.90 14.64
C ASP A 300 -1.65 17.41 14.50
N PHE A 301 -0.60 17.01 15.24
CA PHE A 301 -0.04 15.66 15.19
C PHE A 301 -1.04 14.59 15.66
N GLY A 302 -1.90 14.93 16.62
CA GLY A 302 -2.89 14.01 17.19
C GLY A 302 -3.94 13.60 16.16
N THR A 303 -4.54 14.56 15.46
CA THR A 303 -5.52 14.22 14.41
C THR A 303 -4.85 13.65 13.17
N ALA A 304 -3.64 14.11 12.81
CA ALA A 304 -2.86 13.52 11.73
C ALA A 304 -2.62 12.02 11.95
N HIS A 305 -2.24 11.63 13.18
CA HIS A 305 -2.03 10.23 13.53
C HIS A 305 -3.34 9.42 13.43
N GLN A 306 -4.48 9.97 13.86
CA GLN A 306 -5.79 9.30 13.71
C GLN A 306 -6.18 9.10 12.23
N VAL A 307 -5.91 10.09 11.36
CA VAL A 307 -6.13 9.97 9.92
C VAL A 307 -5.20 8.91 9.32
N ALA A 308 -3.93 8.89 9.70
CA ALA A 308 -2.94 7.89 9.28
C ALA A 308 -3.31 6.46 9.73
N GLN A 309 -3.81 6.29 10.95
CA GLN A 309 -4.37 5.01 11.41
C GLN A 309 -5.56 4.57 10.54
N THR A 310 -6.44 5.51 10.19
CA THR A 310 -7.62 5.23 9.36
C THR A 310 -7.22 4.84 7.93
N LEU A 311 -6.25 5.54 7.34
CA LEU A 311 -5.63 5.20 6.05
C LEU A 311 -5.05 3.78 6.08
N THR A 312 -4.23 3.48 7.08
CA THR A 312 -3.59 2.17 7.24
C THR A 312 -4.63 1.05 7.34
N LYS A 313 -5.67 1.24 8.17
CA LYS A 313 -6.81 0.30 8.28
C LYS A 313 -7.51 0.10 6.94
N PHE A 314 -7.68 1.16 6.16
CA PHE A 314 -8.32 1.08 4.84
C PHE A 314 -7.50 0.29 3.82
N VAL A 315 -6.19 0.56 3.73
CA VAL A 315 -5.27 -0.15 2.83
C VAL A 315 -5.18 -1.63 3.24
N ASN A 316 -4.96 -1.92 4.53
CA ASN A 316 -4.91 -3.29 5.03
C ASN A 316 -6.24 -4.05 4.81
N TYR A 317 -7.37 -3.37 4.95
CA TYR A 317 -8.68 -3.95 4.61
C TYR A 317 -8.76 -4.31 3.11
N HIS A 318 -8.30 -3.44 2.21
CA HIS A 318 -8.26 -3.75 0.78
C HIS A 318 -7.28 -4.90 0.46
N MET A 319 -6.10 -4.90 1.07
CA MET A 319 -5.07 -5.91 0.84
C MET A 319 -5.48 -7.29 1.36
N SER A 320 -6.13 -7.38 2.52
CA SER A 320 -6.62 -8.67 3.05
C SER A 320 -7.63 -9.33 2.09
N TRP A 321 -8.55 -8.58 1.49
CA TRP A 321 -9.47 -9.10 0.48
C TRP A 321 -8.79 -9.47 -0.83
N THR A 322 -7.75 -8.71 -1.20
CA THR A 322 -6.91 -8.99 -2.37
C THR A 322 -6.18 -10.32 -2.19
N ARG A 323 -5.46 -10.50 -1.08
CA ARG A 323 -4.79 -11.74 -0.68
C ARG A 323 -5.75 -12.93 -0.63
N SER A 324 -6.85 -12.78 0.12
CA SER A 324 -7.83 -13.85 0.29
C SER A 324 -8.38 -14.33 -1.05
N ARG A 325 -8.67 -13.39 -1.96
CA ARG A 325 -9.18 -13.76 -3.29
C ARG A 325 -8.09 -14.34 -4.18
N ARG A 326 -6.87 -13.84 -4.12
CA ARG A 326 -5.72 -14.38 -4.86
C ARG A 326 -5.47 -15.84 -4.46
N LYS A 327 -5.31 -16.12 -3.16
CA LYS A 327 -5.14 -17.49 -2.64
C LYS A 327 -6.27 -18.43 -3.08
N ALA A 328 -7.51 -17.96 -3.01
CA ALA A 328 -8.66 -18.77 -3.44
C ALA A 328 -8.67 -19.09 -4.94
N GLU A 329 -8.19 -18.19 -5.81
CA GLU A 329 -8.12 -18.45 -7.25
C GLU A 329 -6.93 -19.32 -7.64
N LEU A 330 -5.78 -19.16 -6.97
CA LEU A 330 -4.61 -20.02 -7.18
C LEU A 330 -4.95 -21.48 -6.85
N ARG A 331 -5.53 -21.74 -5.67
CA ARG A 331 -6.00 -23.08 -5.28
C ARG A 331 -6.98 -23.70 -6.28
N ARG A 332 -7.85 -22.88 -6.90
CA ARG A 332 -8.79 -23.35 -7.94
C ARG A 332 -8.11 -23.63 -9.28
N TRP A 333 -7.03 -22.94 -9.59
CA TRP A 333 -6.24 -23.21 -10.78
C TRP A 333 -5.45 -24.49 -10.60
N GLU A 334 -4.78 -24.66 -9.46
CA GLU A 334 -4.03 -25.88 -9.12
C GLU A 334 -4.92 -27.11 -9.12
N SER A 335 -6.10 -27.06 -8.48
CA SER A 335 -7.02 -28.20 -8.47
C SER A 335 -7.47 -28.61 -9.88
N ARG A 336 -7.59 -27.65 -10.80
CA ARG A 336 -7.90 -27.94 -12.21
C ARG A 336 -6.73 -28.56 -12.95
N GLU A 337 -5.51 -28.15 -12.69
CA GLU A 337 -4.30 -28.76 -13.29
C GLU A 337 -4.07 -30.18 -12.74
N GLN A 338 -4.26 -30.39 -11.44
CA GLN A 338 -4.21 -31.73 -10.83
C GLN A 338 -5.26 -32.68 -11.42
N LEU A 339 -6.50 -32.21 -11.60
CA LEU A 339 -7.56 -33.00 -12.24
C LEU A 339 -7.22 -33.37 -13.69
N LYS A 340 -6.56 -32.49 -14.44
CA LYS A 340 -6.08 -32.83 -15.79
C LYS A 340 -4.95 -33.85 -15.75
N ALA A 341 -3.95 -33.67 -14.90
CA ALA A 341 -2.84 -34.62 -14.77
C ALA A 341 -3.33 -36.02 -14.37
N LYS A 342 -4.36 -36.10 -13.51
CA LYS A 342 -5.04 -37.36 -13.18
C LYS A 342 -5.74 -37.96 -14.39
N ARG A 343 -6.46 -37.15 -15.18
CA ARG A 343 -7.13 -37.60 -16.41
C ARG A 343 -6.12 -38.12 -17.45
N ASP A 344 -4.95 -37.51 -17.51
CA ASP A 344 -3.89 -37.86 -18.46
C ASP A 344 -3.01 -39.03 -17.94
N ASN A 345 -3.41 -39.71 -16.85
CA ASN A 345 -2.70 -40.83 -16.19
C ASN A 345 -1.25 -40.52 -15.77
N VAL A 346 -0.95 -39.25 -15.48
CA VAL A 346 0.43 -38.82 -15.18
C VAL A 346 0.80 -38.97 -13.70
N LEU A 347 -0.16 -39.06 -12.77
CA LEU A 347 0.11 -39.06 -11.31
C LEU A 347 -0.78 -40.02 -10.52
N SER A 348 -0.20 -40.74 -9.56
CA SER A 348 -0.94 -41.54 -8.58
C SER A 348 -1.62 -40.67 -7.51
N MET A 349 -2.61 -41.20 -6.79
CA MET A 349 -3.39 -40.46 -5.78
C MET A 349 -2.51 -39.93 -4.63
N ARG A 350 -1.52 -40.70 -4.19
CA ARG A 350 -0.60 -40.36 -3.09
C ARG A 350 0.40 -39.26 -3.50
N GLU A 351 0.95 -39.35 -4.71
CA GLU A 351 1.82 -38.30 -5.28
C GLU A 351 1.05 -36.99 -5.47
N SER A 352 -0.23 -37.05 -5.85
CA SER A 352 -1.05 -35.84 -6.01
C SER A 352 -1.25 -35.06 -4.71
N VAL A 353 -1.35 -35.74 -3.57
CA VAL A 353 -1.52 -35.11 -2.25
C VAL A 353 -0.21 -34.49 -1.76
N LEU A 354 0.92 -35.21 -1.90
CA LEU A 354 2.24 -34.70 -1.52
C LEU A 354 2.67 -33.51 -2.40
N LEU A 355 2.42 -33.59 -3.71
CA LEU A 355 2.62 -32.46 -4.63
C LEU A 355 1.73 -31.28 -4.26
N SER A 356 0.46 -31.52 -3.90
CA SER A 356 -0.45 -30.44 -3.48
C SER A 356 0.01 -29.72 -2.21
N ALA A 357 0.57 -30.45 -1.24
CA ALA A 357 1.10 -29.86 -0.01
C ALA A 357 2.38 -29.04 -0.29
N ALA A 358 3.31 -29.61 -1.07
CA ALA A 358 4.54 -28.93 -1.49
C ALA A 358 4.27 -27.70 -2.38
N GLN A 359 3.25 -27.76 -3.24
CA GLN A 359 2.84 -26.63 -4.08
C GLN A 359 2.10 -25.55 -3.30
N SER A 360 1.21 -25.90 -2.36
CA SER A 360 0.56 -24.90 -1.51
C SER A 360 1.58 -24.09 -0.70
N ALA A 361 2.70 -24.70 -0.29
CA ALA A 361 3.81 -24.00 0.35
C ALA A 361 4.57 -23.06 -0.62
N ARG A 362 4.76 -23.48 -1.88
CA ARG A 362 5.34 -22.64 -2.95
C ARG A 362 4.40 -21.52 -3.42
N ASP A 363 3.09 -21.70 -3.36
CA ASP A 363 2.12 -20.71 -3.84
C ASP A 363 1.96 -19.54 -2.87
N ASP A 364 2.12 -19.81 -1.58
CA ASP A 364 2.24 -18.76 -0.57
C ASP A 364 3.59 -18.02 -0.68
N SER A 365 4.57 -18.56 -1.44
CA SER A 365 5.85 -17.89 -1.71
C SER A 365 5.95 -17.14 -3.05
N ARG A 366 4.94 -17.24 -3.92
CA ARG A 366 4.98 -16.60 -5.25
C ARG A 366 4.76 -15.10 -5.16
N VAL A 367 5.73 -14.36 -5.69
CA VAL A 367 5.66 -12.91 -5.89
C VAL A 367 4.45 -12.56 -6.77
N ALA A 368 3.56 -11.73 -6.25
CA ALA A 368 2.40 -11.27 -6.98
C ALA A 368 2.68 -9.93 -7.67
N PRO A 369 2.00 -9.65 -8.79
CA PRO A 369 2.06 -8.32 -9.40
C PRO A 369 1.67 -7.22 -8.42
N ILE A 370 2.36 -6.09 -8.51
CA ILE A 370 2.20 -4.94 -7.60
C ILE A 370 0.74 -4.47 -7.53
N ASN A 371 0.21 -4.33 -6.31
CA ASN A 371 -1.09 -3.68 -6.10
C ASN A 371 -0.92 -2.15 -6.21
N PRO A 372 -1.66 -1.48 -7.12
CA PRO A 372 -1.49 -0.04 -7.33
C PRO A 372 -1.84 0.80 -6.10
N LEU A 373 -2.85 0.39 -5.30
CA LEU A 373 -3.20 1.11 -4.08
C LEU A 373 -2.05 1.10 -3.07
N LEU A 374 -1.48 -0.08 -2.83
CA LEU A 374 -0.38 -0.24 -1.88
C LEU A 374 0.86 0.53 -2.37
N ARG A 375 1.18 0.41 -3.66
CA ARG A 375 2.28 1.13 -4.28
C ARG A 375 2.14 2.64 -4.13
N ASP A 376 1.00 3.20 -4.53
CA ASP A 376 0.80 4.65 -4.55
C ASP A 376 0.89 5.22 -3.12
N VAL A 377 0.32 4.53 -2.12
CA VAL A 377 0.41 4.95 -0.71
C VAL A 377 1.83 4.82 -0.16
N LEU A 378 2.51 3.68 -0.36
CA LEU A 378 3.89 3.50 0.11
C LEU A 378 4.82 4.53 -0.53
N GLN A 379 4.72 4.77 -1.84
CA GLN A 379 5.55 5.75 -2.53
C GLN A 379 5.35 7.16 -1.98
N ILE A 380 4.10 7.58 -1.79
CA ILE A 380 3.79 8.92 -1.26
C ILE A 380 4.29 9.05 0.19
N MET A 381 4.00 8.07 1.04
CA MET A 381 4.36 8.16 2.46
C MET A 381 5.88 8.03 2.67
N THR A 382 6.58 7.20 1.90
CA THR A 382 8.03 7.11 1.93
C THR A 382 8.68 8.42 1.49
N ARG A 383 8.26 8.99 0.35
CA ARG A 383 8.78 10.29 -0.10
C ARG A 383 8.48 11.40 0.90
N SER A 384 7.26 11.42 1.44
CA SER A 384 6.88 12.38 2.48
C SER A 384 7.70 12.21 3.76
N ALA A 385 8.07 10.99 4.15
CA ALA A 385 8.91 10.74 5.31
C ALA A 385 10.33 11.27 5.12
N VAL A 386 10.91 11.10 3.93
CA VAL A 386 12.25 11.58 3.60
C VAL A 386 12.28 13.10 3.43
N ALA A 387 11.25 13.68 2.83
CA ALA A 387 11.15 15.13 2.62
C ALA A 387 10.82 15.90 3.91
N ALA A 388 10.18 15.26 4.90
CA ALA A 388 9.78 15.93 6.13
C ALA A 388 11.02 16.38 6.94
N SER A 389 11.01 17.67 7.32
CA SER A 389 11.98 18.26 8.26
C SER A 389 11.26 18.59 9.58
N GLY A 390 11.84 18.22 10.73
CA GLY A 390 11.32 18.56 12.07
C GLY A 390 10.47 17.46 12.75
N PRO A 391 9.62 17.78 13.75
CA PRO A 391 8.85 16.80 14.55
C PRO A 391 7.77 16.03 13.75
N ALA A 392 7.56 16.43 12.49
CA ALA A 392 6.68 15.81 11.49
C ALA A 392 7.05 14.35 11.11
N VAL A 393 8.23 13.87 11.49
CA VAL A 393 8.81 12.60 11.04
C VAL A 393 7.95 11.38 11.42
N GLY A 394 7.20 11.44 12.53
CA GLY A 394 6.52 10.25 13.07
C GLY A 394 5.32 9.72 12.27
N VAL A 395 4.54 10.58 11.59
CA VAL A 395 3.28 10.15 10.96
C VAL A 395 3.49 9.40 9.64
N PRO A 396 4.29 9.92 8.68
CA PRO A 396 4.60 9.17 7.46
C PRO A 396 5.33 7.86 7.75
N GLU A 397 6.30 7.89 8.67
CA GLU A 397 7.03 6.71 9.14
C GLU A 397 6.09 5.67 9.76
N TYR A 398 5.14 6.10 10.58
CA TYR A 398 4.12 5.21 11.17
C TYR A 398 3.31 4.48 10.10
N VAL A 399 2.89 5.15 9.03
CA VAL A 399 2.12 4.50 7.95
C VAL A 399 2.99 3.50 7.21
N VAL A 400 4.22 3.85 6.85
CA VAL A 400 5.16 2.93 6.19
C VAL A 400 5.39 1.70 7.06
N ARG A 401 5.76 1.88 8.34
CA ARG A 401 5.95 0.80 9.31
C ARG A 401 4.71 -0.09 9.41
N SER A 402 3.53 0.51 9.56
CA SER A 402 2.30 -0.25 9.76
C SER A 402 1.87 -1.03 8.51
N LEU A 403 2.13 -0.50 7.32
CA LEU A 403 1.86 -1.21 6.06
C LEU A 403 2.88 -2.33 5.82
N LEU A 404 4.16 -2.09 6.10
CA LEU A 404 5.21 -3.11 5.99
C LEU A 404 4.95 -4.28 6.94
N ALA A 405 4.65 -4.01 8.21
CA ALA A 405 4.38 -5.04 9.22
C ALA A 405 3.20 -5.97 8.86
N HIS A 406 2.21 -5.47 8.12
CA HIS A 406 1.06 -6.27 7.68
C HIS A 406 1.24 -6.86 6.28
N SER A 407 2.33 -6.53 5.60
CA SER A 407 2.66 -7.02 4.27
C SER A 407 3.39 -8.37 4.34
N THR A 408 3.32 -9.11 3.25
CA THR A 408 4.08 -10.35 3.06
C THR A 408 5.04 -10.18 1.88
N HIS A 409 6.11 -10.97 1.82
CA HIS A 409 7.07 -10.92 0.70
C HIS A 409 6.38 -11.01 -0.68
N THR A 410 5.25 -11.72 -0.79
CA THR A 410 4.44 -11.80 -2.03
C THR A 410 3.93 -10.45 -2.55
N GLU A 411 3.87 -9.42 -1.71
CA GLU A 411 3.33 -8.10 -2.07
C GLU A 411 4.40 -7.10 -2.53
N LEU A 412 5.70 -7.47 -2.43
CA LEU A 412 6.86 -6.62 -2.77
C LEU A 412 6.87 -5.26 -2.06
N ALA A 413 6.25 -5.17 -0.88
CA ALA A 413 6.12 -3.91 -0.15
C ALA A 413 7.48 -3.31 0.21
N VAL A 414 8.41 -4.16 0.66
CA VAL A 414 9.80 -3.79 0.96
C VAL A 414 10.47 -3.17 -0.27
N SER A 415 10.48 -3.87 -1.41
CA SER A 415 11.10 -3.36 -2.64
C SER A 415 10.48 -2.05 -3.11
N MET A 416 9.15 -1.92 -3.03
CA MET A 416 8.46 -0.66 -3.38
C MET A 416 8.88 0.50 -2.48
N THR A 417 9.02 0.26 -1.18
CA THR A 417 9.49 1.27 -0.23
C THR A 417 10.94 1.65 -0.50
N THR A 418 11.83 0.69 -0.75
CA THR A 418 13.24 0.97 -1.02
C THR A 418 13.44 1.81 -2.29
N PHE A 419 12.75 1.46 -3.38
CA PHE A 419 12.80 2.25 -4.63
C PHE A 419 12.09 3.61 -4.51
N ALA A 420 11.20 3.80 -3.54
CA ALA A 420 10.51 5.06 -3.35
C ALA A 420 11.38 6.14 -2.71
N ILE A 421 12.49 5.77 -2.06
CA ILE A 421 13.43 6.69 -1.42
C ILE A 421 14.10 7.54 -2.52
N PRO A 422 13.95 8.88 -2.51
CA PRO A 422 14.50 9.74 -3.54
C PRO A 422 15.98 10.04 -3.26
N VAL A 423 16.88 9.15 -3.66
CA VAL A 423 18.33 9.27 -3.39
C VAL A 423 18.90 10.58 -3.94
N ASP A 424 18.46 11.00 -5.13
CA ASP A 424 18.90 12.25 -5.77
C ASP A 424 18.46 13.52 -5.00
N GLU A 425 17.48 13.42 -4.09
CA GLU A 425 16.96 14.56 -3.31
C GLU A 425 17.54 14.62 -1.88
N VAL A 426 18.43 13.68 -1.51
CA VAL A 426 19.10 13.62 -0.20
C VAL A 426 20.33 14.54 -0.21
N ASP A 427 20.11 15.82 0.06
CA ASP A 427 21.12 16.90 0.06
C ASP A 427 21.67 17.25 1.46
N SER A 428 21.13 16.62 2.51
CA SER A 428 21.38 17.00 3.90
C SER A 428 21.38 15.79 4.83
N VAL A 429 22.16 15.86 5.91
CA VAL A 429 22.25 14.80 6.93
C VAL A 429 20.89 14.53 7.58
N THR A 430 20.05 15.53 7.74
CA THR A 430 18.69 15.36 8.28
C THR A 430 17.82 14.47 7.38
N LYS A 431 17.82 14.72 6.07
CA LYS A 431 17.12 13.86 5.08
C LYS A 431 17.75 12.48 5.00
N LEU A 432 19.08 12.38 5.08
CA LEU A 432 19.78 11.09 5.15
C LEU A 432 19.29 10.27 6.33
N MET A 433 19.22 10.86 7.52
CA MET A 433 18.74 10.16 8.72
C MET A 433 17.28 9.71 8.59
N SER A 434 16.41 10.51 7.97
CA SER A 434 15.04 10.09 7.66
C SER A 434 14.99 8.92 6.66
N ALA A 435 15.82 8.96 5.61
CA ALA A 435 15.93 7.88 4.63
C ALA A 435 16.47 6.59 5.29
N ILE A 436 17.49 6.69 6.14
CA ILE A 436 18.05 5.61 6.96
C ILE A 436 16.98 4.96 7.83
N ARG A 437 16.10 5.72 8.48
CA ARG A 437 15.01 5.16 9.29
C ARG A 437 14.05 4.33 8.44
N ILE A 438 13.68 4.82 7.26
CA ILE A 438 12.82 4.07 6.33
C ILE A 438 13.54 2.82 5.79
N LEU A 439 14.82 2.91 5.43
CA LEU A 439 15.64 1.76 5.03
C LEU A 439 15.69 0.72 6.13
N ARG A 440 15.90 1.14 7.38
CA ARG A 440 15.92 0.25 8.54
C ARG A 440 14.59 -0.46 8.73
N LEU A 441 13.46 0.24 8.61
CA LEU A 441 12.13 -0.39 8.69
C LEU A 441 11.92 -1.43 7.57
N ALA A 442 12.35 -1.11 6.35
CA ALA A 442 12.29 -2.03 5.22
C ALA A 442 13.21 -3.25 5.43
N ALA A 443 14.42 -3.03 5.94
CA ALA A 443 15.41 -4.06 6.23
C ALA A 443 14.94 -5.02 7.32
N LEU A 444 14.47 -4.51 8.46
CA LEU A 444 13.94 -5.34 9.54
C LEU A 444 12.78 -6.21 9.03
N GLN A 445 11.86 -5.64 8.25
CA GLN A 445 10.78 -6.41 7.64
C GLN A 445 11.30 -7.49 6.67
N SER A 446 12.33 -7.20 5.87
CA SER A 446 12.92 -8.19 4.95
C SER A 446 13.63 -9.34 5.70
N LEU A 447 14.27 -9.02 6.83
CA LEU A 447 14.94 -10.00 7.69
C LEU A 447 13.91 -10.89 8.41
N GLU A 448 12.85 -10.30 8.95
CA GLU A 448 11.71 -11.04 9.51
C GLU A 448 11.05 -11.97 8.48
N GLN A 449 11.00 -11.55 7.21
CA GLN A 449 10.50 -12.34 6.09
C GLN A 449 11.53 -13.33 5.51
N GLN A 450 12.77 -13.30 6.00
CA GLN A 450 13.92 -14.07 5.50
C GLN A 450 14.14 -13.91 3.97
N GLU A 451 13.88 -12.72 3.44
CA GLU A 451 13.94 -12.45 2.00
C GLU A 451 15.30 -11.84 1.58
N LEU A 452 16.25 -12.70 1.21
CA LEU A 452 17.61 -12.30 0.81
C LEU A 452 17.63 -11.30 -0.36
N THR A 453 16.77 -11.47 -1.35
CA THR A 453 16.70 -10.59 -2.53
C THR A 453 16.30 -9.17 -2.17
N ALA A 454 15.28 -9.01 -1.32
CA ALA A 454 14.85 -7.70 -0.86
C ALA A 454 15.91 -7.07 0.06
N PHE A 455 16.55 -7.86 0.93
CA PHE A 455 17.61 -7.37 1.79
C PHE A 455 18.82 -6.85 1.00
N LYS A 456 19.31 -7.61 0.00
CA LYS A 456 20.38 -7.15 -0.90
C LYS A 456 20.02 -5.84 -1.60
N LEU A 457 18.79 -5.73 -2.09
CA LEU A 457 18.30 -4.52 -2.74
C LEU A 457 18.28 -3.29 -1.81
N ILE A 458 18.01 -3.50 -0.51
CA ILE A 458 18.11 -2.44 0.50
C ILE A 458 19.56 -2.04 0.75
N LEU A 459 20.46 -3.01 0.85
CA LEU A 459 21.90 -2.77 1.00
C LEU A 459 22.48 -2.02 -0.20
N ASP A 460 22.14 -2.44 -1.42
CA ASP A 460 22.56 -1.75 -2.65
C ASP A 460 22.03 -0.31 -2.68
N ARG A 461 20.79 -0.08 -2.23
CA ARG A 461 20.23 1.28 -2.11
C ARG A 461 20.97 2.14 -1.08
N ALA A 462 21.46 1.54 0.01
CA ALA A 462 22.29 2.24 0.98
C ALA A 462 23.64 2.64 0.38
N VAL A 463 24.26 1.79 -0.45
CA VAL A 463 25.48 2.12 -1.20
C VAL A 463 25.22 3.25 -2.19
N GLU A 464 24.10 3.24 -2.91
CA GLU A 464 23.73 4.32 -3.84
C GLU A 464 23.56 5.68 -3.13
N MET A 465 23.18 5.68 -1.84
CA MET A 465 23.07 6.90 -1.04
C MET A 465 24.41 7.46 -0.56
N ALA A 466 25.52 6.72 -0.70
CA ALA A 466 26.86 7.16 -0.32
C ALA A 466 27.47 8.13 -1.36
N VAL A 467 26.70 9.15 -1.76
CA VAL A 467 27.10 10.15 -2.77
C VAL A 467 28.11 11.15 -2.19
N GLU A 468 27.99 11.47 -0.90
CA GLU A 468 28.85 12.41 -0.20
C GLU A 468 29.65 11.71 0.91
N GLU A 469 30.91 12.10 1.09
CA GLU A 469 31.82 11.48 2.08
C GLU A 469 31.26 11.53 3.52
N ARG A 470 30.54 12.61 3.86
CA ARG A 470 29.91 12.78 5.18
C ARG A 470 28.76 11.78 5.43
N PHE A 471 28.18 11.17 4.39
CA PHE A 471 27.10 10.20 4.53
C PHE A 471 27.60 8.79 4.82
N VAL A 472 28.80 8.45 4.34
CA VAL A 472 29.41 7.11 4.44
C VAL A 472 29.40 6.62 5.88
N THR A 473 29.83 7.46 6.83
CA THR A 473 29.89 7.10 8.26
C THR A 473 28.53 6.64 8.80
N HIS A 474 27.46 7.39 8.52
CA HIS A 474 26.11 7.05 8.99
C HIS A 474 25.56 5.79 8.33
N LEU A 475 25.87 5.58 7.04
CA LEU A 475 25.46 4.39 6.30
C LEU A 475 26.18 3.14 6.79
N CYS A 476 27.48 3.23 7.08
CA CYS A 476 28.23 2.11 7.65
C CYS A 476 27.69 1.68 9.02
N ASP A 477 27.35 2.63 9.89
CA ASP A 477 26.77 2.33 11.21
C ASP A 477 25.43 1.57 11.07
N VAL A 478 24.55 2.03 10.19
CA VAL A 478 23.25 1.39 9.97
C VAL A 478 23.40 0.01 9.32
N VAL A 479 24.28 -0.12 8.32
CA VAL A 479 24.56 -1.42 7.69
C VAL A 479 25.18 -2.38 8.69
N CYS A 480 26.06 -1.93 9.58
CA CYS A 480 26.61 -2.72 10.68
C CYS A 480 25.48 -3.24 11.58
N ASP A 481 24.58 -2.38 12.05
CA ASP A 481 23.45 -2.78 12.90
C ASP A 481 22.53 -3.80 12.21
N LEU A 482 22.21 -3.56 10.93
CA LEU A 482 21.39 -4.47 10.13
C LEU A 482 22.08 -5.81 9.90
N THR A 483 23.40 -5.82 9.72
CA THR A 483 24.19 -7.04 9.52
C THR A 483 24.26 -7.85 10.81
N ALA A 484 24.50 -7.19 11.95
CA ALA A 484 24.45 -7.81 13.26
C ALA A 484 23.06 -8.43 13.53
N TYR A 485 21.98 -7.73 13.18
CA TYR A 485 20.62 -8.26 13.30
C TYR A 485 20.35 -9.43 12.33
N ALA A 486 20.92 -9.39 11.11
CA ALA A 486 20.80 -10.44 10.10
C ALA A 486 21.41 -11.78 10.54
N CYS A 487 22.43 -11.77 11.41
CA CYS A 487 23.03 -12.96 12.01
C CYS A 487 22.00 -13.88 12.69
N ARG A 488 20.88 -13.33 13.17
CA ARG A 488 19.80 -14.12 13.78
C ARG A 488 18.96 -14.91 12.79
N TYR A 489 18.85 -14.46 11.55
CA TYR A 489 17.92 -15.03 10.56
C TYR A 489 18.60 -15.99 9.59
N GLY A 490 19.90 -15.81 9.30
CA GLY A 490 20.66 -16.74 8.48
C GLY A 490 22.03 -16.20 8.07
N SER A 491 22.96 -17.11 7.79
CA SER A 491 24.33 -16.78 7.38
C SER A 491 24.36 -15.99 6.06
N ASP A 492 23.54 -16.35 5.08
CA ASP A 492 23.54 -15.70 3.76
C ASP A 492 23.12 -14.22 3.83
N LEU A 493 22.20 -13.90 4.75
CA LEU A 493 21.76 -12.52 5.01
C LEU A 493 22.89 -11.73 5.66
N ALA A 494 23.53 -12.29 6.69
CA ALA A 494 24.66 -11.66 7.35
C ALA A 494 25.85 -11.43 6.40
N LEU A 495 26.20 -12.43 5.59
CA LEU A 495 27.27 -12.32 4.59
C LEU A 495 26.97 -11.24 3.55
N ALA A 496 25.72 -11.10 3.10
CA ALA A 496 25.34 -10.01 2.20
C ALA A 496 25.57 -8.63 2.84
N GLY A 497 25.28 -8.49 4.14
CA GLY A 497 25.56 -7.29 4.92
C GLY A 497 27.05 -7.00 5.04
N CYS A 498 27.88 -8.01 5.34
CA CYS A 498 29.34 -7.88 5.37
C CYS A 498 29.89 -7.37 4.04
N VAL A 499 29.47 -7.94 2.91
CA VAL A 499 29.89 -7.49 1.57
C VAL A 499 29.49 -6.04 1.31
N CYS A 500 28.31 -5.61 1.76
CA CYS A 500 27.90 -4.21 1.66
C CYS A 500 28.77 -3.29 2.52
N LEU A 501 29.07 -3.70 3.76
CA LEU A 501 29.92 -2.94 4.67
C LEU A 501 31.33 -2.76 4.09
N GLU A 502 31.90 -3.79 3.47
CA GLU A 502 33.19 -3.70 2.78
C GLU A 502 33.16 -2.69 1.63
N LYS A 503 32.08 -2.68 0.83
CA LYS A 503 31.91 -1.70 -0.26
C LYS A 503 31.85 -0.27 0.27
N LEU A 504 31.13 -0.04 1.38
CA LEU A 504 31.03 1.29 1.98
C LEU A 504 32.34 1.75 2.61
N LEU A 505 33.08 0.86 3.28
CA LEU A 505 34.38 1.17 3.87
C LEU A 505 35.49 1.41 2.83
N ALA A 506 35.30 0.94 1.59
CA ALA A 506 36.19 1.25 0.48
C ALA A 506 35.99 2.66 -0.10
N LEU A 507 34.89 3.34 0.25
CA LEU A 507 34.63 4.71 -0.20
C LEU A 507 35.40 5.73 0.66
N PRO A 508 35.82 6.87 0.09
CA PRO A 508 36.47 7.94 0.85
C PRO A 508 35.54 8.48 1.93
N SER A 509 36.09 8.72 3.11
CA SER A 509 35.36 9.25 4.28
C SER A 509 35.97 10.57 4.73
N SER A 510 35.11 11.46 5.26
CA SER A 510 35.47 12.84 5.62
C SER A 510 36.44 12.96 6.81
N HIS A 511 36.85 11.86 7.42
CA HIS A 511 37.56 11.83 8.70
C HIS A 511 39.00 11.28 8.64
N GLY A 512 39.57 11.14 7.43
CA GLY A 512 40.94 10.64 7.24
C GLY A 512 41.06 9.11 7.41
N GLU A 513 42.12 8.54 6.83
CA GLU A 513 42.27 7.08 6.69
C GLU A 513 42.39 6.33 8.03
N GLY A 514 43.04 6.92 9.04
CA GLY A 514 43.23 6.28 10.35
C GLY A 514 41.93 6.08 11.15
N ASP A 515 41.03 7.07 11.11
CA ASP A 515 39.73 7.00 11.79
C ASP A 515 38.75 6.10 11.02
N ALA A 516 38.90 6.00 9.69
CA ALA A 516 38.18 5.02 8.87
C ALA A 516 38.60 3.59 9.19
N ARG A 517 39.92 3.33 9.33
CA ARG A 517 40.45 2.00 9.66
C ARG A 517 39.97 1.51 11.03
N THR A 518 40.00 2.39 12.03
CA THR A 518 39.56 2.05 13.39
C THR A 518 38.06 1.80 13.46
N ARG A 519 37.25 2.61 12.76
CA ARG A 519 35.80 2.38 12.67
C ARG A 519 35.43 1.10 11.95
N GLY A 520 36.11 0.77 10.85
CA GLY A 520 35.94 -0.50 10.16
C GLY A 520 36.17 -1.68 11.09
N ALA A 521 37.26 -1.65 11.86
CA ALA A 521 37.55 -2.68 12.88
C ALA A 521 36.42 -2.80 13.91
N VAL A 522 35.92 -1.68 14.44
CA VAL A 522 34.80 -1.68 15.40
C VAL A 522 33.50 -2.24 14.79
N GLN A 523 33.18 -1.90 13.55
CA GLN A 523 31.95 -2.40 12.91
C GLN A 523 32.00 -3.92 12.70
N PHE A 524 33.12 -4.45 12.20
CA PHE A 524 33.28 -5.90 12.08
C PHE A 524 33.35 -6.60 13.45
N TRP A 525 33.84 -5.93 14.50
CA TRP A 525 33.74 -6.44 15.86
C TRP A 525 32.30 -6.66 16.29
N LEU A 526 31.45 -5.65 16.12
CA LEU A 526 30.04 -5.70 16.52
C LEU A 526 29.32 -6.84 15.78
N VAL A 527 29.54 -6.98 14.48
CA VAL A 527 28.92 -8.07 13.70
C VAL A 527 29.46 -9.45 14.10
N GLY A 528 30.77 -9.57 14.33
CA GLY A 528 31.40 -10.83 14.76
C GLY A 528 30.91 -11.29 16.13
N ALA A 529 30.81 -10.36 17.08
CA ALA A 529 30.25 -10.59 18.40
C ALA A 529 28.77 -10.98 18.33
N ALA A 530 27.97 -10.29 17.50
CA ALA A 530 26.58 -10.66 17.25
C ALA A 530 26.45 -12.07 16.68
N ALA A 531 27.30 -12.43 15.70
CA ALA A 531 27.31 -13.76 15.10
C ALA A 531 27.60 -14.86 16.13
N LEU A 532 28.59 -14.66 17.01
CA LEU A 532 28.87 -15.59 18.11
C LEU A 532 27.73 -15.66 19.12
N ALA A 533 27.15 -14.53 19.50
CA ALA A 533 26.06 -14.48 20.48
C ALA A 533 24.83 -15.27 20.03
N VAL A 534 24.55 -15.32 18.72
CA VAL A 534 23.45 -16.13 18.15
C VAL A 534 23.87 -17.58 17.82
N GLY A 535 25.17 -17.90 17.91
CA GLY A 535 25.69 -19.21 17.50
C GLY A 535 25.83 -19.37 15.98
N ALA A 536 25.88 -18.29 15.22
CA ALA A 536 26.17 -18.29 13.77
C ALA A 536 27.68 -18.43 13.52
N VAL A 537 28.23 -19.59 13.86
CA VAL A 537 29.68 -19.88 13.89
C VAL A 537 30.36 -19.65 12.53
N SER A 538 29.71 -20.03 11.43
CA SER A 538 30.25 -19.83 10.07
C SER A 538 30.47 -18.35 9.74
N THR A 539 29.50 -17.50 10.09
CA THR A 539 29.59 -16.04 9.93
C THR A 539 30.67 -15.46 10.84
N ALA A 540 30.76 -15.91 12.09
CA ALA A 540 31.79 -15.46 13.04
C ALA A 540 33.21 -15.77 12.54
N PHE A 541 33.46 -16.98 12.02
CA PHE A 541 34.75 -17.35 11.44
C PHE A 541 35.05 -16.59 10.14
N HIS A 542 34.04 -16.34 9.30
CA HIS A 542 34.21 -15.51 8.11
C HIS A 542 34.67 -14.09 8.49
N ILE A 543 34.04 -13.49 9.50
CA ILE A 543 34.43 -12.17 10.01
C ILE A 543 35.82 -12.21 10.65
N ALA A 544 36.14 -13.25 11.43
CA ALA A 544 37.47 -13.42 12.01
C ALA A 544 38.56 -13.46 10.93
N ARG A 545 38.30 -14.15 9.81
CA ARG A 545 39.19 -14.17 8.64
C ARG A 545 39.36 -12.77 8.03
N LEU A 546 38.26 -12.03 7.82
CA LEU A 546 38.32 -10.66 7.27
C LEU A 546 39.11 -9.71 8.17
N VAL A 547 38.88 -9.79 9.50
CA VAL A 547 39.58 -9.01 10.51
C VAL A 547 41.09 -9.29 10.49
N HIS A 548 41.49 -10.56 10.32
CA HIS A 548 42.91 -10.94 10.18
C HIS A 548 43.52 -10.43 8.87
N GLN A 549 42.81 -10.60 7.75
CA GLN A 549 43.27 -10.12 6.43
C GLN A 549 43.49 -8.60 6.37
N ARG A 550 42.79 -7.83 7.22
CA ARG A 550 42.90 -6.36 7.35
C ARG A 550 43.84 -5.91 8.46
N GLU A 551 44.48 -6.85 9.15
CA GLU A 551 45.37 -6.63 10.31
C GLU A 551 44.68 -5.88 11.48
N TRP A 552 43.37 -6.09 11.66
CA TRP A 552 42.60 -5.47 12.74
C TRP A 552 42.58 -6.30 14.03
N ALA A 553 42.95 -7.58 13.96
CA ALA A 553 42.86 -8.52 15.08
C ALA A 553 43.61 -8.03 16.33
N ALA A 554 44.85 -7.54 16.18
CA ALA A 554 45.68 -7.09 17.30
C ALA A 554 45.03 -5.93 18.09
N TYR A 555 44.45 -4.95 17.38
CA TYR A 555 43.72 -3.84 18.00
C TYR A 555 42.51 -4.36 18.80
N MET A 556 41.74 -5.27 18.21
CA MET A 556 40.51 -5.79 18.81
C MET A 556 40.77 -6.68 20.03
N VAL A 557 41.82 -7.52 20.00
CA VAL A 557 42.22 -8.37 21.14
C VAL A 557 42.69 -7.53 22.34
N VAL A 558 43.40 -6.43 22.10
CA VAL A 558 43.79 -5.51 23.17
C VAL A 558 42.56 -4.77 23.70
N ALA A 559 41.71 -4.27 22.81
CA ALA A 559 40.50 -3.54 23.16
C ALA A 559 39.48 -4.42 23.91
N SER A 560 39.41 -5.72 23.61
CA SER A 560 38.51 -6.66 24.28
C SER A 560 38.89 -6.96 25.72
N LYS A 561 40.11 -6.63 26.14
CA LYS A 561 40.59 -6.75 27.53
C LYS A 561 40.26 -5.49 28.36
N ASN A 562 39.79 -4.41 27.72
CA ASN A 562 39.43 -3.15 28.38
C ASN A 562 37.92 -3.06 28.66
N ALA A 563 37.55 -3.15 29.93
CA ALA A 563 36.16 -3.13 30.39
C ALA A 563 35.40 -1.83 30.02
N ASP A 564 36.07 -0.67 30.05
CA ASP A 564 35.44 0.61 29.73
C ASP A 564 35.12 0.70 28.23
N HIS A 565 36.04 0.22 27.39
CA HIS A 565 35.86 0.20 25.95
C HIS A 565 34.71 -0.74 25.53
N LEU A 566 34.65 -1.92 26.13
CA LEU A 566 33.51 -2.84 25.97
C LEU A 566 32.19 -2.20 26.44
N GLY A 567 32.21 -1.46 27.54
CA GLY A 567 31.04 -0.75 28.05
C GLY A 567 30.51 0.31 27.07
N VAL A 568 31.39 1.07 26.44
CA VAL A 568 31.04 2.08 25.43
C VAL A 568 30.46 1.43 24.18
N LEU A 569 31.05 0.34 23.69
CA LEU A 569 30.55 -0.36 22.50
C LEU A 569 29.21 -1.06 22.76
N ALA A 570 29.06 -1.70 23.92
CA ALA A 570 27.80 -2.31 24.35
C ALA A 570 26.66 -1.26 24.42
N SER A 571 26.89 -0.16 25.15
CA SER A 571 25.92 0.92 25.27
C SER A 571 25.60 1.58 23.92
N ARG A 572 26.59 1.74 23.04
CA ARG A 572 26.37 2.21 21.66
C ARG A 572 25.46 1.25 20.90
N SER A 573 25.74 -0.05 20.92
CA SER A 573 24.90 -1.05 20.27
C SER A 573 23.46 -0.98 20.80
N ASP A 574 23.27 -0.90 22.11
CA ASP A 574 21.93 -0.81 22.71
C ASP A 574 21.18 0.47 22.27
N LEU A 575 21.87 1.61 22.24
CA LEU A 575 21.29 2.90 21.83
C LEU A 575 20.85 2.91 20.35
N PHE A 576 21.65 2.30 19.48
CA PHE A 576 21.33 2.22 18.06
C PHE A 576 20.49 0.97 17.72
N GLY A 577 20.18 0.12 18.71
CA GLY A 577 19.38 -1.09 18.56
C GLY A 577 20.08 -2.19 17.75
N GLY A 578 21.41 -2.23 17.81
CA GLY A 578 22.23 -3.35 17.38
C GLY A 578 22.06 -4.54 18.32
N TYR A 579 22.08 -5.75 17.77
CA TYR A 579 21.85 -6.98 18.52
C TYR A 579 23.17 -7.64 18.90
N LEU A 580 23.47 -7.73 20.20
CA LEU A 580 24.67 -8.41 20.74
C LEU A 580 24.33 -9.53 21.75
N GLY A 581 23.07 -10.00 21.75
CA GLY A 581 22.59 -11.00 22.71
C GLY A 581 22.19 -10.41 24.07
N GLU A 582 22.04 -11.27 25.08
CA GLU A 582 21.60 -10.89 26.44
C GLU A 582 22.69 -10.17 27.24
N THR A 583 23.96 -10.51 27.01
CA THR A 583 25.13 -9.87 27.64
C THR A 583 26.09 -9.29 26.58
N PRO A 584 25.85 -8.05 26.10
CA PRO A 584 26.62 -7.44 25.02
C PRO A 584 28.14 -7.37 25.28
N ARG A 585 28.54 -7.13 26.53
CA ARG A 585 29.97 -7.06 26.92
C ARG A 585 30.66 -8.41 26.78
N ASP A 586 29.99 -9.48 27.19
CA ASP A 586 30.55 -10.83 27.13
C ASP A 586 30.64 -11.30 25.68
N ALA A 587 29.65 -10.97 24.85
CA ALA A 587 29.68 -11.28 23.42
C ALA A 587 30.89 -10.64 22.73
N LEU A 588 31.17 -9.37 23.02
CA LEU A 588 32.32 -8.63 22.49
C LEU A 588 33.65 -9.21 22.99
N ALA A 589 33.73 -9.56 24.28
CA ALA A 589 34.92 -10.18 24.87
C ALA A 589 35.18 -11.58 24.31
N THR A 590 34.14 -12.39 24.13
CA THR A 590 34.20 -13.76 23.59
C THR A 590 34.66 -13.75 22.14
N PHE A 591 34.23 -12.77 21.33
CA PHE A 591 34.76 -12.60 19.98
C PHE A 591 36.25 -12.19 19.99
N GLY A 592 36.67 -11.37 20.95
CA GLY A 592 38.10 -11.06 21.16
C GLY A 592 38.93 -12.32 21.47
N GLN A 593 38.42 -13.22 22.32
CA GLN A 593 39.05 -14.50 22.61
C GLN A 593 39.12 -15.42 21.37
N LEU A 594 38.05 -15.45 20.57
CA LEU A 594 38.05 -16.18 19.29
C LEU A 594 39.17 -15.66 18.36
N LEU A 595 39.33 -14.35 18.26
CA LEU A 595 40.38 -13.74 17.44
C LEU A 595 41.79 -14.08 17.95
N GLU A 596 41.98 -14.11 19.27
CA GLU A 596 43.26 -14.51 19.89
C GLU A 596 43.59 -15.99 19.61
N ALA A 597 42.57 -16.85 19.52
CA ALA A 597 42.73 -18.27 19.21
C ALA A 597 42.70 -18.61 17.70
N TYR A 598 42.40 -17.65 16.82
CA TYR A 598 42.24 -17.91 15.39
C TYR A 598 43.61 -18.01 14.70
N PRO A 599 43.96 -19.16 14.07
CA PRO A 599 45.20 -19.27 13.32
C PRO A 599 45.06 -18.46 12.03
N GLY A 600 45.81 -17.36 11.92
CA GLY A 600 45.74 -16.41 10.80
C GLY A 600 46.11 -16.97 9.41
N ASP A 601 46.53 -18.24 9.32
CA ASP A 601 46.97 -18.89 8.09
C ASP A 601 45.90 -19.83 7.51
N GLY A 602 45.67 -19.69 6.20
CA GLY A 602 44.52 -20.22 5.47
C GLY A 602 44.24 -21.72 5.66
N VAL A 603 43.23 -22.03 6.47
CA VAL A 603 42.49 -23.30 6.36
C VAL A 603 41.31 -23.05 5.41
N ASN A 604 41.36 -23.68 4.23
CA ASN A 604 40.18 -23.88 3.40
C ASN A 604 39.16 -24.68 4.21
N VAL A 605 38.19 -24.01 4.83
CA VAL A 605 37.02 -24.65 5.39
C VAL A 605 36.18 -25.12 4.20
N SER A 606 36.48 -26.32 3.70
CA SER A 606 35.51 -27.11 2.95
C SER A 606 34.29 -27.26 3.83
N VAL A 607 33.16 -26.74 3.34
CA VAL A 607 31.83 -26.92 3.92
C VAL A 607 31.60 -28.41 4.16
N ALA A 608 31.76 -28.86 5.40
CA ALA A 608 31.25 -30.14 5.84
C ALA A 608 29.76 -29.92 6.14
N SER A 609 28.93 -30.26 5.16
CA SER A 609 27.49 -30.43 5.34
C SER A 609 27.22 -31.53 6.36
N GLY A 610 26.64 -31.15 7.50
CA GLY A 610 25.99 -32.02 8.47
C GLY A 610 24.62 -31.45 8.78
#